data_AF-A0A543PE26-F1
#
_entry.id   AF-A0A543PE26-F1
#
_cell.length_a   1.000
_cell.length_b   1.000
_cell.length_c   1.000
_cell.angle_alpha   90.00
_cell.angle_beta   90.00
_cell.angle_gamma   90.00
#
_symmetry.space_group_name_H-M   'P 1'
#
loop_
_entity.id
_entity.type
_entity.pdbx_description
1 polymer ?
#
loop_
_entity_poly.entity_id
_entity_poly.type
_entity_poly.pdbx_seq_one_letter_code
_entity_poly.pdbx_strand_id
1 'polypeptide(L)'
;MTGFFVRGLAAGAAGTTALDVVNHLDMAVRGRPASTVPERVVDAFARETGRRVPGSGAARDARRTALGALAGIANGLGVGVLASAVRSYGVRFPAPVGAVLAGAASTAATDVMVAQLGVSDPRTWSAADWAADAAPHLAYGAAVQAVLEAVPTPRERATPRGPARAGLVLRSALLGVAAGSRSSLGFVAPVLTAPTGRGRPGGKSLPVKTLAAVAVVGELVADKQPTTPPRTSAGGLTPRVFGGAEGGARLAAREQVNGALPATAGAAGALAGAWAGLGWRRWSAGRMPALQAALIEDGVALGLAGLACLPGRGRPHLVAVPRTS
;
A
#
# COMPACT_ATOMS: atom_id res chain seq x y z
N MET A 1 13.07 23.81 1.54
CA MET A 1 12.40 22.93 0.56
C MET A 1 11.60 21.86 1.31
N THR A 2 10.30 21.74 1.09
CA THR A 2 9.45 20.74 1.76
C THR A 2 9.72 19.34 1.21
N GLY A 3 10.29 18.46 2.05
CA GLY A 3 10.41 17.04 1.76
C GLY A 3 9.05 16.33 1.84
N PHE A 4 9.00 15.06 1.42
CA PHE A 4 7.74 14.29 1.43
C PHE A 4 7.11 14.20 2.82
N PHE A 5 7.93 14.13 3.89
CA PHE A 5 7.47 14.00 5.26
C PHE A 5 6.72 15.26 5.73
N VAL A 6 7.35 16.43 5.65
CA VAL A 6 6.72 17.71 6.06
C VAL A 6 5.48 18.01 5.23
N ARG A 7 5.54 17.80 3.90
CA ARG A 7 4.35 17.93 3.05
C ARG A 7 3.25 16.97 3.46
N GLY A 8 3.61 15.74 3.80
CA GLY A 8 2.67 14.70 4.19
C GLY A 8 1.98 14.99 5.52
N LEU A 9 2.72 15.52 6.51
CA LEU A 9 2.12 16.02 7.75
C LEU A 9 1.15 17.16 7.47
N ALA A 10 1.52 18.12 6.63
CA ALA A 10 0.62 19.22 6.25
C ALA A 10 -0.63 18.71 5.51
N ALA A 11 -0.47 17.76 4.58
CA ALA A 11 -1.58 17.15 3.86
C ALA A 11 -2.51 16.37 4.79
N GLY A 12 -1.93 15.57 5.69
CA GLY A 12 -2.68 14.82 6.69
C GLY A 12 -3.44 15.71 7.65
N ALA A 13 -2.81 16.80 8.13
CA ALA A 13 -3.48 17.79 8.98
C ALA A 13 -4.64 18.48 8.26
N ALA A 14 -4.46 18.91 7.00
CA ALA A 14 -5.53 19.48 6.20
C ALA A 14 -6.68 18.48 5.98
N GLY A 15 -6.33 17.22 5.72
CA GLY A 15 -7.28 16.11 5.63
C GLY A 15 -8.09 15.93 6.91
N THR A 16 -7.42 15.83 8.06
CA THR A 16 -8.08 15.67 9.37
C THR A 16 -9.01 16.86 9.66
N THR A 17 -8.58 18.09 9.38
CA THR A 17 -9.44 19.27 9.54
C THR A 17 -10.69 19.18 8.66
N ALA A 18 -10.54 18.79 7.38
CA ALA A 18 -11.68 18.63 6.48
C ALA A 18 -12.65 17.53 6.95
N LEU A 19 -12.11 16.42 7.43
CA LEU A 19 -12.86 15.32 8.04
C LEU A 19 -13.68 15.80 9.24
N ASP A 20 -13.03 16.52 10.16
CA ASP A 20 -13.66 17.04 11.36
C ASP A 20 -14.75 18.07 11.03
N VAL A 21 -14.51 18.94 10.04
CA VAL A 21 -15.53 19.89 9.56
C VAL A 21 -16.77 19.16 9.09
N VAL A 22 -16.64 18.12 8.25
CA VAL A 22 -17.79 17.34 7.76
C VAL A 22 -18.52 16.65 8.92
N ASN A 23 -17.78 16.06 9.86
CA ASN A 23 -18.37 15.41 11.03
C ASN A 23 -19.14 16.40 11.91
N HIS A 24 -18.57 17.56 12.20
CA HIS A 24 -19.21 18.59 13.03
C HIS A 24 -20.39 19.26 12.34
N LEU A 25 -20.32 19.47 11.01
CA LEU A 25 -21.47 19.94 10.24
C LEU A 25 -22.63 18.95 10.29
N ASP A 26 -22.36 17.64 10.15
CA ASP A 26 -23.41 16.63 10.25
C ASP A 26 -24.05 16.61 11.65
N MET A 27 -23.24 16.73 12.71
CA MET A 27 -23.73 16.87 14.08
C MET A 27 -24.59 18.13 14.26
N ALA A 28 -24.14 19.27 13.75
CA ALA A 28 -24.87 20.54 13.87
C ALA A 28 -26.19 20.57 13.08
N VAL A 29 -26.22 19.94 11.90
CA VAL A 29 -27.40 19.93 11.02
C VAL A 29 -28.41 18.87 11.44
N ARG A 30 -27.96 17.66 11.79
CA ARG A 30 -28.86 16.54 12.13
C ARG A 30 -29.12 16.40 13.63
N GLY A 31 -28.37 17.10 14.48
CA GLY A 31 -28.49 16.99 15.94
C GLY A 31 -28.06 15.64 16.51
N ARG A 32 -27.26 14.85 15.77
CA ARG A 32 -26.79 13.53 16.23
C ARG A 32 -25.71 13.69 17.32
N PRO A 33 -25.65 12.77 18.31
CA PRO A 33 -24.57 12.79 19.29
C PRO A 33 -23.22 12.45 18.64
N ALA A 34 -22.13 12.88 19.28
CA ALA A 34 -20.79 12.47 18.89
C ALA A 34 -20.63 10.94 18.98
N SER A 35 -19.87 10.36 18.06
CA SER A 35 -19.61 8.92 18.05
C SER A 35 -18.79 8.52 19.27
N THR A 36 -19.18 7.44 19.92
CA THR A 36 -18.43 6.82 21.04
C THR A 36 -17.53 5.66 20.59
N VAL A 37 -17.42 5.43 19.26
CA VAL A 37 -16.58 4.37 18.70
C VAL A 37 -15.10 4.51 19.11
N PRO A 38 -14.47 5.71 19.05
CA PRO A 38 -13.08 5.86 19.46
C PRO A 38 -12.83 5.46 20.92
N GLU A 39 -13.71 5.83 21.84
CA GLU A 39 -13.61 5.47 23.26
C GLU A 39 -13.75 3.95 23.47
N ARG A 40 -14.64 3.30 22.71
CA ARG A 40 -14.80 1.83 22.76
C ARG A 40 -13.58 1.10 22.22
N VAL A 41 -12.94 1.62 21.18
CA VAL A 41 -11.65 1.12 20.67
C VAL A 41 -10.56 1.22 21.73
N VAL A 42 -10.46 2.37 22.41
CA VAL A 42 -9.50 2.57 23.51
C VAL A 42 -9.72 1.55 24.63
N ASP A 43 -10.97 1.31 25.05
CA ASP A 43 -11.25 0.29 26.06
C ASP A 43 -10.95 -1.13 25.57
N ALA A 44 -11.28 -1.45 24.33
CA ALA A 44 -11.02 -2.78 23.76
C ALA A 44 -9.53 -3.07 23.71
N PHE A 45 -8.73 -2.11 23.22
CA PHE A 45 -7.27 -2.22 23.21
C PHE A 45 -6.66 -2.31 24.61
N ALA A 46 -7.18 -1.53 25.58
CA ALA A 46 -6.74 -1.64 26.97
C ALA A 46 -7.00 -3.05 27.52
N ARG A 47 -8.20 -3.61 27.30
CA ARG A 47 -8.55 -4.96 27.72
C ARG A 47 -7.63 -6.01 27.11
N GLU A 48 -7.36 -5.93 25.81
CA GLU A 48 -6.51 -6.90 25.11
C GLU A 48 -5.05 -6.88 25.60
N THR A 49 -4.56 -5.71 26.02
CA THR A 49 -3.21 -5.56 26.59
C THR A 49 -3.15 -5.81 28.10
N GLY A 50 -4.23 -6.28 28.72
CA GLY A 50 -4.31 -6.51 30.17
C GLY A 50 -4.21 -5.23 31.00
N ARG A 51 -4.44 -4.07 30.39
CA ARG A 51 -4.36 -2.75 31.02
C ARG A 51 -5.76 -2.17 31.22
N ARG A 52 -5.85 -1.15 32.06
CA ARG A 52 -7.05 -0.32 32.21
C ARG A 52 -6.69 1.13 31.96
N VAL A 53 -7.60 1.87 31.34
CA VAL A 53 -7.46 3.33 31.25
C VAL A 53 -7.49 3.88 32.69
N PRO A 54 -6.43 4.56 33.16
CA PRO A 54 -6.36 4.99 34.55
C PRO A 54 -7.46 5.99 34.93
N GLY A 55 -7.81 6.08 36.22
CA GLY A 55 -8.80 7.02 36.75
C GLY A 55 -10.21 6.45 36.87
N SER A 56 -11.15 7.26 37.38
CA SER A 56 -12.56 6.91 37.59
C SER A 56 -13.49 8.06 37.18
N GLY A 57 -14.76 7.74 36.90
CA GLY A 57 -15.78 8.72 36.49
C GLY A 57 -15.32 9.63 35.35
N ALA A 58 -15.57 10.93 35.50
CA ALA A 58 -15.24 11.95 34.50
C ALA A 58 -13.76 11.95 34.07
N ALA A 59 -12.83 11.65 34.98
CA ALA A 59 -11.40 11.62 34.65
C ALA A 59 -11.04 10.47 33.68
N ARG A 60 -11.71 9.32 33.82
CA ARG A 60 -11.52 8.18 32.91
C ARG A 60 -12.14 8.48 31.55
N ASP A 61 -13.32 9.08 31.52
CA ASP A 61 -14.00 9.40 30.27
C ASP A 61 -13.24 10.45 29.46
N ALA A 62 -12.74 11.51 30.11
CA ALA A 62 -11.87 12.50 29.48
C ALA A 62 -10.61 11.86 28.85
N ARG A 63 -10.01 10.89 29.53
CA ARG A 63 -8.84 10.15 29.00
C ARG A 63 -9.21 9.29 27.80
N ARG A 64 -10.36 8.61 27.82
CA ARG A 64 -10.83 7.79 26.69
C ARG A 64 -11.06 8.66 25.45
N THR A 65 -11.74 9.79 25.61
CA THR A 65 -11.98 10.75 24.52
C THR A 65 -10.67 11.31 23.99
N ALA A 66 -9.75 11.73 24.87
CA ALA A 66 -8.44 12.26 24.44
C ALA A 66 -7.60 11.22 23.68
N LEU A 67 -7.56 9.97 24.15
CA LEU A 67 -6.83 8.88 23.48
C LEU A 67 -7.45 8.54 22.11
N GLY A 68 -8.78 8.53 22.03
CA GLY A 68 -9.49 8.34 20.76
C GLY A 68 -9.16 9.44 19.74
N ALA A 69 -9.19 10.71 20.17
CA ALA A 69 -8.82 11.83 19.33
C ALA A 69 -7.36 11.78 18.86
N LEU A 70 -6.42 11.45 19.77
CA LEU A 70 -5.00 11.30 19.42
C LEU A 70 -4.76 10.18 18.39
N ALA A 71 -5.47 9.06 18.51
CA ALA A 71 -5.40 7.97 17.53
C ALA A 71 -5.91 8.42 16.15
N GLY A 72 -7.01 9.18 16.10
CA GLY A 72 -7.54 9.76 14.87
C GLY A 72 -6.57 10.74 14.19
N ILE A 73 -5.94 11.63 14.97
CA ILE A 73 -4.91 12.55 14.49
C ILE A 73 -3.70 11.77 13.95
N ALA A 74 -3.24 10.76 14.69
CA ALA A 74 -2.11 9.93 14.26
C ALA A 74 -2.41 9.21 12.94
N ASN A 75 -3.62 8.68 12.77
CA ASN A 75 -4.08 8.08 11.51
C ASN A 75 -4.03 9.09 10.36
N GLY A 76 -4.66 10.25 10.53
CA GLY A 76 -4.73 11.28 9.49
C GLY A 76 -3.35 11.79 9.08
N LEU A 77 -2.43 12.00 10.02
CA LEU A 77 -1.05 12.38 9.72
C LEU A 77 -0.28 11.25 9.03
N GLY A 78 -0.42 10.02 9.51
CA GLY A 78 0.25 8.84 8.95
C GLY A 78 -0.14 8.58 7.49
N VAL A 79 -1.43 8.65 7.18
CA VAL A 79 -1.95 8.48 5.81
C VAL A 79 -1.49 9.61 4.89
N GLY A 80 -1.46 10.86 5.38
CA GLY A 80 -0.92 12.00 4.62
C GLY A 80 0.57 11.83 4.28
N VAL A 81 1.38 11.38 5.24
CA VAL A 81 2.80 11.03 5.03
C VAL A 81 2.96 9.92 4.01
N LEU A 82 2.16 8.86 4.11
CA LEU A 82 2.17 7.74 3.18
C LEU A 82 1.82 8.19 1.75
N ALA A 83 0.71 8.90 1.57
CA ALA A 83 0.28 9.41 0.26
C ALA A 83 1.34 10.33 -0.36
N SER A 84 1.93 11.21 0.45
CA SER A 84 3.03 12.10 0.02
C SER A 84 4.28 11.32 -0.40
N ALA A 85 4.64 10.26 0.31
CA ALA A 85 5.76 9.40 -0.04
C ALA A 85 5.49 8.68 -1.37
N VAL A 86 4.36 7.99 -1.49
CA VAL A 86 3.95 7.24 -2.69
C VAL A 86 4.02 8.13 -3.95
N ARG A 87 3.44 9.34 -3.87
CA ARG A 87 3.48 10.34 -4.96
C ARG A 87 4.90 10.80 -5.28
N SER A 88 5.68 11.12 -4.24
CA SER A 88 7.07 11.58 -4.38
C SER A 88 7.96 10.54 -5.07
N TYR A 89 7.72 9.25 -4.80
CA TYR A 89 8.57 8.16 -5.28
C TYR A 89 8.24 7.64 -6.67
N GLY A 90 7.04 7.85 -7.21
CA GLY A 90 6.72 7.14 -8.45
C GLY A 90 5.30 7.31 -8.93
N VAL A 91 4.40 7.12 -7.98
CA VAL A 91 3.06 6.64 -8.23
C VAL A 91 2.13 7.83 -8.12
N ARG A 92 1.77 8.42 -9.26
CA ARG A 92 0.96 9.64 -9.32
C ARG A 92 -0.38 9.32 -9.96
N PHE A 93 -1.39 9.07 -9.12
CA PHE A 93 -2.76 8.93 -9.58
C PHE A 93 -3.35 10.28 -9.99
N PRO A 94 -4.33 10.30 -10.92
CA PRO A 94 -5.17 11.47 -11.16
C PRO A 94 -5.85 11.94 -9.87
N ALA A 95 -6.14 13.24 -9.75
CA ALA A 95 -6.65 13.85 -8.52
C ALA A 95 -7.84 13.10 -7.89
N PRO A 96 -8.91 12.76 -8.64
CA PRO A 96 -10.06 12.08 -8.05
C PRO A 96 -9.71 10.71 -7.48
N VAL A 97 -8.86 9.96 -8.20
CA VAL A 97 -8.42 8.63 -7.77
C VAL A 97 -7.50 8.73 -6.55
N GLY A 98 -6.57 9.69 -6.54
CA GLY A 98 -5.69 9.93 -5.39
C GLY A 98 -6.46 10.30 -4.13
N ALA A 99 -7.50 11.13 -4.26
CA ALA A 99 -8.38 11.51 -3.17
C ALA A 99 -9.14 10.29 -2.59
N VAL A 100 -9.78 9.50 -3.45
CA VAL A 100 -10.50 8.28 -3.02
C VAL A 100 -9.55 7.30 -2.34
N LEU A 101 -8.34 7.09 -2.88
CA LEU A 101 -7.35 6.19 -2.29
C LEU A 101 -6.87 6.68 -0.92
N ALA A 102 -6.64 7.98 -0.74
CA ALA A 102 -6.24 8.54 0.55
C ALA A 102 -7.37 8.43 1.58
N GLY A 103 -8.61 8.73 1.19
CA GLY A 103 -9.79 8.54 2.04
C GLY A 103 -9.96 7.09 2.46
N ALA A 104 -9.96 6.16 1.49
CA ALA A 104 -10.10 4.73 1.75
C ALA A 104 -8.97 4.17 2.60
N ALA A 105 -7.73 4.66 2.45
CA ALA A 105 -6.62 4.27 3.32
C ALA A 105 -6.84 4.71 4.77
N SER A 106 -7.37 5.92 4.98
CA SER A 106 -7.75 6.43 6.30
C SER A 106 -8.86 5.59 6.93
N THR A 107 -9.93 5.31 6.18
CA THR A 107 -11.05 4.44 6.60
C THR A 107 -10.57 3.03 6.94
N ALA A 108 -9.77 2.42 6.07
CA ALA A 108 -9.30 1.05 6.28
C ALA A 108 -8.45 0.93 7.55
N ALA A 109 -7.63 1.95 7.86
CA ALA A 109 -6.81 1.96 9.06
C ALA A 109 -7.66 1.98 10.35
N THR A 110 -8.80 2.66 10.35
CA THR A 110 -9.72 2.69 11.49
C THR A 110 -10.63 1.46 11.53
N ASP A 111 -11.24 1.10 10.41
CA ASP A 111 -12.30 0.08 10.36
C ASP A 111 -11.76 -1.33 10.58
N VAL A 112 -10.56 -1.63 10.07
CA VAL A 112 -9.90 -2.91 10.32
C VAL A 112 -9.65 -3.08 11.82
N MET A 113 -9.17 -2.03 12.49
CA MET A 113 -8.93 -2.06 13.93
C MET A 113 -10.24 -2.19 14.72
N VAL A 114 -11.27 -1.43 14.36
CA VAL A 114 -12.62 -1.51 14.95
C VAL A 114 -13.20 -2.92 14.83
N ALA A 115 -13.06 -3.54 13.67
CA ALA A 115 -13.56 -4.90 13.41
C ALA A 115 -12.75 -5.97 14.15
N GLN A 116 -11.42 -5.86 14.16
CA GLN A 116 -10.55 -6.80 14.90
C GLN A 116 -10.80 -6.77 16.40
N LEU A 117 -11.06 -5.59 16.95
CA LEU A 117 -11.39 -5.40 18.37
C LEU A 117 -12.85 -5.74 18.72
N GLY A 118 -13.66 -6.16 17.74
CA GLY A 118 -15.07 -6.50 17.94
C GLY A 118 -15.95 -5.32 18.34
N VAL A 119 -15.55 -4.09 17.99
CA VAL A 119 -16.27 -2.86 18.36
C VAL A 119 -17.44 -2.57 17.40
N SER A 120 -17.29 -2.93 16.12
CA SER A 120 -18.32 -2.85 15.06
C SER A 120 -17.95 -3.79 13.91
N ASP A 121 -18.92 -4.24 13.11
CA ASP A 121 -18.66 -5.00 11.87
C ASP A 121 -19.18 -4.22 10.66
N PRO A 122 -18.29 -3.69 9.78
CA PRO A 122 -18.69 -3.00 8.55
C PRO A 122 -19.58 -3.82 7.61
N ARG A 123 -19.57 -5.15 7.74
CA ARG A 123 -20.40 -6.05 6.91
C ARG A 123 -21.88 -5.98 7.28
N THR A 124 -22.23 -5.48 8.45
CA THR A 124 -23.61 -5.36 8.93
C THR A 124 -24.15 -3.94 8.84
N TRP A 125 -23.39 -3.01 8.29
CA TRP A 125 -23.76 -1.59 8.20
C TRP A 125 -24.89 -1.35 7.20
N SER A 126 -25.79 -0.45 7.56
CA SER A 126 -26.80 0.05 6.61
C SER A 126 -26.16 0.95 5.55
N ALA A 127 -26.88 1.22 4.46
CA ALA A 127 -26.42 2.18 3.45
C ALA A 127 -26.21 3.59 4.05
N ALA A 128 -27.00 3.96 5.06
CA ALA A 128 -26.85 5.24 5.75
C ALA A 128 -25.56 5.29 6.59
N ASP A 129 -25.21 4.19 7.26
CA ASP A 129 -23.95 4.09 8.01
C ASP A 129 -22.75 4.19 7.08
N TRP A 130 -22.80 3.49 5.94
CA TRP A 130 -21.78 3.60 4.89
C TRP A 130 -21.63 5.02 4.36
N ALA A 131 -22.74 5.73 4.11
CA ALA A 131 -22.68 7.10 3.63
C ALA A 131 -22.11 8.06 4.70
N ALA A 132 -22.51 7.89 5.96
CA ALA A 132 -22.04 8.67 7.09
C ALA A 132 -20.55 8.46 7.37
N ASP A 133 -20.00 7.29 7.06
CA ASP A 133 -18.58 7.00 7.13
C ASP A 133 -17.81 7.51 5.88
N ALA A 134 -18.33 7.26 4.69
CA ALA A 134 -17.61 7.59 3.45
C ALA A 134 -17.46 9.10 3.23
N ALA A 135 -18.48 9.90 3.52
CA ALA A 135 -18.46 11.35 3.28
C ALA A 135 -17.29 12.09 3.97
N PRO A 136 -17.07 11.96 5.29
CA PRO A 136 -15.95 12.61 5.97
C PRO A 136 -14.57 12.11 5.48
N HIS A 137 -14.46 10.83 5.11
CA HIS A 137 -13.22 10.27 4.56
C HIS A 137 -12.93 10.70 3.11
N LEU A 138 -13.96 10.93 2.29
CA LEU A 138 -13.79 11.53 0.97
C LEU A 138 -13.34 12.99 1.08
N ALA A 139 -13.87 13.74 2.04
CA ALA A 139 -13.41 15.10 2.33
C ALA A 139 -11.94 15.12 2.79
N TYR A 140 -11.56 14.20 3.68
CA TYR A 140 -10.16 13.96 4.06
C TYR A 140 -9.27 13.75 2.84
N GLY A 141 -9.66 12.79 1.99
CA GLY A 141 -8.88 12.42 0.80
C GLY A 141 -8.74 13.57 -0.21
N ALA A 142 -9.81 14.34 -0.42
CA ALA A 142 -9.80 15.50 -1.29
C ALA A 142 -8.84 16.58 -0.79
N ALA A 143 -8.86 16.89 0.51
CA ALA A 143 -7.95 17.87 1.10
C ALA A 143 -6.48 17.41 1.07
N VAL A 144 -6.22 16.13 1.37
CA VAL A 144 -4.88 15.53 1.21
C VAL A 144 -4.39 15.72 -0.22
N GLN A 145 -5.18 15.32 -1.21
CA GLN A 145 -4.80 15.39 -2.61
C GLN A 145 -4.55 16.84 -3.06
N ALA A 146 -5.39 17.79 -2.64
CA ALA A 146 -5.23 19.21 -2.94
C ALA A 146 -3.87 19.75 -2.45
N VAL A 147 -3.45 19.40 -1.23
CA VAL A 147 -2.14 19.79 -0.70
C VAL A 147 -1.00 19.14 -1.48
N LEU A 148 -1.13 17.86 -1.85
CA LEU A 148 -0.11 17.15 -2.62
C LEU A 148 0.08 17.74 -4.02
N GLU A 149 -0.97 18.29 -4.63
CA GLU A 149 -0.94 18.95 -5.93
C GLU A 149 -0.40 20.38 -5.85
N ALA A 150 -0.81 21.14 -4.83
CA ALA A 150 -0.36 22.50 -4.62
C ALA A 150 1.14 22.60 -4.24
N VAL A 151 1.69 21.58 -3.56
CA VAL A 151 3.05 21.61 -3.03
C VAL A 151 3.88 20.44 -3.58
N PRO A 152 4.43 20.52 -4.81
CA PRO A 152 5.30 19.47 -5.31
C PRO A 152 6.62 19.40 -4.53
N THR A 153 7.13 18.19 -4.30
CA THR A 153 8.46 18.00 -3.67
C THR A 153 9.59 18.24 -4.66
N PRO A 154 10.85 18.46 -4.19
CA PRO A 154 12.01 18.56 -5.08
C PRO A 154 12.15 17.34 -6.01
N ARG A 155 11.86 16.13 -5.50
CA ARG A 155 11.87 14.89 -6.31
C ARG A 155 10.83 14.92 -7.41
N GLU A 156 9.64 15.45 -7.13
CA GLU A 156 8.58 15.55 -8.14
C GLU A 156 8.93 16.53 -9.24
N ARG A 157 9.53 17.67 -8.90
CA ARG A 157 10.04 18.65 -9.88
C ARG A 157 11.17 18.08 -10.73
N ALA A 158 12.06 17.28 -10.14
CA ALA A 158 13.20 16.68 -10.84
C ALA A 158 12.82 15.56 -11.80
N THR A 159 11.61 15.01 -11.71
CA THR A 159 11.18 13.86 -12.53
C THR A 159 9.85 14.14 -13.24
N PRO A 160 9.90 14.66 -14.48
CA PRO A 160 8.75 14.64 -15.38
C PRO A 160 8.41 13.18 -15.70
N ARG A 161 7.15 12.77 -15.52
CA ARG A 161 6.74 11.38 -15.71
C ARG A 161 5.77 11.26 -16.87
N GLY A 162 6.22 10.64 -17.95
CA GLY A 162 5.35 10.20 -19.04
C GLY A 162 4.49 8.99 -18.64
N PRO A 163 3.49 8.63 -19.48
CA PRO A 163 2.65 7.45 -19.26
C PRO A 163 3.47 6.16 -19.39
N ALA A 164 3.08 5.13 -18.63
CA ALA A 164 3.67 3.81 -18.74
C ALA A 164 3.22 3.13 -20.04
N ARG A 165 4.17 2.48 -20.75
CA ARG A 165 3.87 1.71 -21.96
C ARG A 165 3.19 0.38 -21.60
N ALA A 166 2.37 -0.14 -22.51
CA ALA A 166 1.65 -1.41 -22.32
C ALA A 166 2.59 -2.58 -21.92
N GLY A 167 3.78 -2.67 -22.54
CA GLY A 167 4.76 -3.70 -22.19
C GLY A 167 5.25 -3.64 -20.73
N LEU A 168 5.42 -2.44 -20.16
CA LEU A 168 5.78 -2.28 -18.75
C LEU A 168 4.61 -2.64 -17.84
N VAL A 169 3.38 -2.26 -18.20
CA VAL A 169 2.17 -2.61 -17.45
C VAL A 169 2.00 -4.13 -17.42
N LEU A 170 2.17 -4.82 -18.55
CA LEU A 170 2.12 -6.28 -18.63
C LEU A 170 3.21 -6.93 -17.77
N ARG A 171 4.47 -6.46 -17.88
CA ARG A 171 5.56 -6.96 -17.02
C ARG A 171 5.26 -6.78 -15.54
N SER A 172 4.66 -5.66 -15.17
CA SER A 172 4.26 -5.39 -13.78
C SER A 172 3.16 -6.33 -13.33
N ALA A 173 2.17 -6.62 -14.18
CA ALA A 173 1.15 -7.63 -13.90
C ALA A 173 1.74 -9.04 -13.73
N LEU A 174 2.68 -9.45 -14.60
CA LEU A 174 3.36 -10.76 -14.50
C LEU A 174 4.20 -10.86 -13.23
N LEU A 175 4.90 -9.79 -12.86
CA LEU A 175 5.60 -9.71 -11.57
C LEU A 175 4.62 -9.80 -10.40
N GLY A 176 3.45 -9.18 -10.54
CA GLY A 176 2.33 -9.33 -9.63
C GLY A 176 1.94 -10.80 -9.47
N VAL A 177 1.67 -11.52 -10.57
CA VAL A 177 1.30 -12.95 -10.53
C VAL A 177 2.36 -13.79 -9.81
N ALA A 178 3.64 -13.50 -10.06
CA ALA A 178 4.74 -14.12 -9.31
C ALA A 178 4.68 -13.79 -7.81
N ALA A 179 4.44 -12.53 -7.45
CA ALA A 179 4.28 -12.08 -6.07
C ALA A 179 3.05 -12.71 -5.37
N GLY A 180 1.97 -12.96 -6.11
CA GLY A 180 0.79 -13.68 -5.63
C GLY A 180 1.09 -15.12 -5.24
N SER A 181 2.00 -15.76 -5.98
CA SER A 181 2.50 -17.10 -5.66
C SER A 181 3.47 -17.03 -4.46
N ARG A 182 4.44 -16.11 -4.48
CA ARG A 182 5.43 -15.89 -3.42
C ARG A 182 5.71 -14.40 -3.22
N SER A 183 5.29 -13.85 -2.08
CA SER A 183 5.30 -12.39 -1.78
C SER A 183 6.65 -11.72 -1.98
N SER A 184 7.74 -12.37 -1.57
CA SER A 184 9.12 -11.89 -1.72
C SER A 184 9.48 -11.55 -3.15
N LEU A 185 8.92 -12.23 -4.16
CA LEU A 185 9.30 -12.02 -5.56
C LEU A 185 8.96 -10.61 -6.05
N GLY A 186 7.84 -10.04 -5.59
CA GLY A 186 7.46 -8.66 -5.92
C GLY A 186 8.48 -7.63 -5.41
N PHE A 187 9.12 -7.89 -4.27
CA PHE A 187 10.11 -6.99 -3.69
C PHE A 187 11.52 -7.25 -4.21
N VAL A 188 11.93 -8.52 -4.23
CA VAL A 188 13.33 -8.91 -4.35
C VAL A 188 13.76 -9.02 -5.81
N ALA A 189 12.91 -9.53 -6.71
CA ALA A 189 13.28 -9.64 -8.12
C ALA A 189 13.62 -8.26 -8.72
N PRO A 190 12.86 -7.18 -8.46
CA PRO A 190 13.24 -5.84 -8.90
C PRO A 190 14.47 -5.26 -8.18
N VAL A 191 14.94 -5.82 -7.08
CA VAL A 191 16.18 -5.38 -6.44
C VAL A 191 17.37 -6.12 -7.02
N LEU A 192 17.27 -7.45 -7.17
CA LEU A 192 18.36 -8.28 -7.67
C LEU A 192 18.72 -7.96 -9.13
N THR A 193 17.72 -7.73 -9.98
CA THR A 193 17.96 -7.39 -11.39
C THR A 193 18.17 -5.89 -11.62
N ALA A 194 18.26 -5.07 -10.56
CA ALA A 194 18.52 -3.65 -10.72
C ALA A 194 19.93 -3.43 -11.31
N PRO A 195 20.14 -2.41 -12.15
CA PRO A 195 21.47 -2.10 -12.66
C PRO A 195 22.48 -1.87 -11.54
N THR A 196 23.69 -2.44 -11.65
CA THR A 196 24.83 -2.13 -10.80
C THR A 196 25.61 -0.98 -11.44
N GLY A 197 25.38 0.25 -10.99
CA GLY A 197 26.09 1.42 -11.48
C GLY A 197 25.62 2.70 -10.81
N ARG A 198 26.56 3.54 -10.35
CA ARG A 198 26.26 4.86 -9.79
C ARG A 198 25.54 5.70 -10.87
N GLY A 199 24.47 6.38 -10.47
CA GLY A 199 23.74 7.32 -11.34
C GLY A 199 22.73 6.69 -12.31
N ARG A 200 22.62 5.36 -12.43
CA ARG A 200 21.57 4.74 -13.26
C ARG A 200 20.21 4.78 -12.54
N PRO A 201 19.13 5.19 -13.22
CA PRO A 201 17.77 5.13 -12.67
C PRO A 201 17.44 3.76 -12.06
N GLY A 202 17.08 3.77 -10.77
CA GLY A 202 16.72 2.54 -10.04
C GLY A 202 17.88 1.59 -9.72
N GLY A 203 19.14 2.00 -9.87
CA GLY A 203 20.30 1.18 -9.51
C GLY A 203 20.37 0.82 -8.02
N LYS A 204 20.92 -0.35 -7.70
CA LYS A 204 21.08 -0.84 -6.32
C LYS A 204 22.52 -1.30 -6.06
N SER A 205 23.05 -0.98 -4.89
CA SER A 205 24.38 -1.42 -4.46
C SER A 205 24.40 -2.91 -4.16
N LEU A 206 25.58 -3.53 -4.25
CA LEU A 206 25.77 -4.95 -3.99
C LEU A 206 25.28 -5.37 -2.58
N PRO A 207 25.55 -4.62 -1.48
CA PRO A 207 25.03 -4.98 -0.16
C PRO A 207 23.50 -4.99 -0.09
N VAL A 208 22.81 -4.07 -0.77
CA VAL A 208 21.33 -4.03 -0.82
C VAL A 208 20.78 -5.25 -1.56
N LYS A 209 21.47 -5.70 -2.61
CA LYS A 209 21.10 -6.93 -3.32
C LYS A 209 21.31 -8.16 -2.44
N THR A 210 22.42 -8.24 -1.72
CA THR A 210 22.70 -9.35 -0.79
C THR A 210 21.66 -9.41 0.32
N LEU A 211 21.32 -8.27 0.94
CA LEU A 211 20.28 -8.22 1.98
C LEU A 211 18.91 -8.65 1.43
N ALA A 212 18.56 -8.22 0.21
CA ALA A 212 17.32 -8.64 -0.43
C ALA A 212 17.29 -10.15 -0.72
N ALA A 213 18.42 -10.75 -1.13
CA ALA A 213 18.53 -12.20 -1.30
C ALA A 213 18.35 -12.95 0.02
N VAL A 214 18.95 -12.46 1.12
CA VAL A 214 18.77 -13.04 2.46
C VAL A 214 17.31 -12.95 2.92
N ALA A 215 16.61 -11.86 2.63
CA ALA A 215 15.20 -11.70 2.97
C ALA A 215 14.29 -12.75 2.29
N VAL A 216 14.61 -13.19 1.05
CA VAL A 216 13.89 -14.30 0.40
C VAL A 216 14.06 -15.59 1.18
N VAL A 217 15.27 -15.87 1.65
CA VAL A 217 15.56 -17.07 2.45
C VAL A 217 14.83 -17.01 3.79
N GLY A 218 14.76 -15.84 4.42
CA GLY A 218 13.97 -15.63 5.64
C GLY A 218 12.48 -15.91 5.44
N GLU A 219 11.90 -15.42 4.33
CA GLU A 219 10.50 -15.69 3.98
C GLU A 219 10.23 -17.18 3.71
N LEU A 220 11.16 -17.88 3.04
CA LEU A 220 11.10 -19.34 2.81
C LEU A 220 11.05 -20.16 4.10
N VAL A 221 11.70 -19.67 5.15
CA VAL A 221 11.69 -20.31 6.48
C VAL A 221 10.41 -19.96 7.25
N ALA A 222 9.97 -18.70 7.17
CA ALA A 222 8.73 -18.25 7.81
C ALA A 222 7.49 -18.94 7.22
N ASP A 223 7.44 -19.14 5.90
CA ASP A 223 6.30 -19.74 5.18
C ASP A 223 6.04 -21.21 5.56
N LYS A 224 7.03 -21.90 6.15
CA LYS A 224 6.90 -23.28 6.64
C LYS A 224 6.35 -23.39 8.07
N GLN A 225 6.10 -22.27 8.75
CA GLN A 225 5.59 -22.28 10.11
C GLN A 225 4.10 -22.64 10.14
N PRO A 226 3.62 -23.38 11.16
CA PRO A 226 2.20 -23.75 11.29
C PRO A 226 1.25 -22.54 11.41
N THR A 227 1.77 -21.38 11.81
CA THR A 227 1.03 -20.13 12.03
C THR A 227 0.90 -19.27 10.78
N THR A 228 1.47 -19.68 9.64
CA THR A 228 1.40 -18.91 8.39
C THR A 228 -0.04 -18.81 7.90
N PRO A 229 -0.60 -17.59 7.74
CA PRO A 229 -1.96 -17.42 7.28
C PRO A 229 -2.16 -17.98 5.86
N PRO A 230 -3.34 -18.52 5.53
CA PRO A 230 -3.64 -18.94 4.16
C PRO A 230 -3.42 -17.79 3.17
N ARG A 231 -2.85 -18.08 2.00
CA ARG A 231 -2.52 -17.07 0.98
C ARG A 231 -3.69 -16.19 0.50
N THR A 232 -4.93 -16.68 0.61
CA THR A 232 -6.16 -15.95 0.26
C THR A 232 -6.87 -15.31 1.46
N SER A 233 -6.34 -15.50 2.67
CA SER A 233 -6.80 -14.77 3.86
C SER A 233 -6.34 -13.31 3.77
N ALA A 234 -6.98 -12.41 4.51
CA ALA A 234 -6.56 -11.01 4.57
C ALA A 234 -5.07 -10.85 4.96
N GLY A 235 -4.62 -11.62 5.96
CA GLY A 235 -3.22 -11.63 6.40
C GLY A 235 -2.24 -12.15 5.35
N GLY A 236 -2.64 -13.14 4.54
CA GLY A 236 -1.81 -13.69 3.47
C GLY A 236 -1.80 -12.86 2.18
N LEU A 237 -2.91 -12.21 1.83
CA LEU A 237 -3.05 -11.39 0.62
C LEU A 237 -2.34 -10.04 0.73
N THR A 238 -2.42 -9.39 1.89
CA THR A 238 -1.86 -8.05 2.13
C THR A 238 -0.39 -7.92 1.70
N PRO A 239 0.55 -8.77 2.16
CA PRO A 239 1.96 -8.67 1.75
C PRO A 239 2.17 -8.97 0.26
N ARG A 240 1.33 -9.81 -0.35
CA ARG A 240 1.41 -10.16 -1.79
C ARG A 240 0.96 -9.01 -2.68
N VAL A 241 -0.18 -8.40 -2.35
CA VAL A 241 -0.71 -7.22 -3.06
C VAL A 241 0.26 -6.06 -2.95
N PHE A 242 0.77 -5.81 -1.74
CA PHE A 242 1.79 -4.78 -1.50
C PHE A 242 3.07 -5.07 -2.29
N GLY A 243 3.54 -6.32 -2.31
CA GLY A 243 4.70 -6.74 -3.10
C GLY A 243 4.53 -6.56 -4.60
N GLY A 244 3.35 -6.91 -5.14
CA GLY A 244 3.01 -6.67 -6.54
C GLY A 244 3.01 -5.18 -6.87
N ALA A 245 2.36 -4.36 -6.04
CA ALA A 245 2.27 -2.91 -6.24
C ALA A 245 3.65 -2.23 -6.21
N GLU A 246 4.45 -2.53 -5.18
CA GLU A 246 5.79 -1.98 -5.03
C GLU A 246 6.73 -2.48 -6.14
N GLY A 247 6.61 -3.75 -6.53
CA GLY A 247 7.35 -4.31 -7.66
C GLY A 247 7.08 -3.56 -8.96
N GLY A 248 5.81 -3.34 -9.29
CA GLY A 248 5.39 -2.53 -10.45
C GLY A 248 5.88 -1.08 -10.37
N ALA A 249 5.77 -0.44 -9.20
CA ALA A 249 6.27 0.92 -8.98
C ALA A 249 7.79 1.01 -9.19
N ARG A 250 8.56 0.00 -8.76
CA ARG A 250 10.01 -0.05 -8.98
C ARG A 250 10.38 -0.25 -10.43
N LEU A 251 9.66 -1.11 -11.16
CA LEU A 251 9.88 -1.26 -12.61
C LEU A 251 9.62 0.08 -13.33
N ALA A 252 8.56 0.80 -12.96
CA ALA A 252 8.29 2.14 -13.48
C ALA A 252 9.38 3.16 -13.14
N ALA A 253 9.90 3.11 -11.91
CA ALA A 253 11.00 3.99 -11.49
C ALA A 253 12.29 3.75 -12.29
N ARG A 254 12.57 2.51 -12.73
CA ARG A 254 13.72 2.23 -13.61
C ARG A 254 13.56 2.87 -14.99
N GLU A 255 12.33 2.93 -15.49
CA GLU A 255 12.00 3.54 -16.78
C GLU A 255 11.67 5.05 -16.65
N GLN A 256 11.73 5.62 -15.44
CA GLN A 256 11.41 7.03 -15.14
C GLN A 256 10.00 7.45 -15.58
N VAL A 257 9.05 6.51 -15.62
CA VAL A 257 7.64 6.75 -15.98
C VAL A 257 6.73 6.74 -14.76
N ASN A 258 5.49 7.20 -14.92
CA ASN A 258 4.51 7.21 -13.84
C ASN A 258 4.18 5.77 -13.39
N GLY A 259 4.34 5.51 -12.09
CA GLY A 259 4.14 4.20 -11.48
C GLY A 259 2.69 3.84 -11.18
N ALA A 260 1.72 4.73 -11.40
CA ALA A 260 0.31 4.47 -11.11
C ALA A 260 -0.23 3.18 -11.77
N LEU A 261 -0.14 3.08 -13.11
CA LEU A 261 -0.61 1.89 -13.83
C LEU A 261 0.25 0.65 -13.56
N PRO A 262 1.59 0.72 -13.54
CA PRO A 262 2.43 -0.43 -13.16
C PRO A 262 2.13 -0.96 -11.75
N ALA A 263 1.96 -0.09 -10.75
CA ALA A 263 1.65 -0.50 -9.39
C ALA A 263 0.26 -1.15 -9.29
N THR A 264 -0.77 -0.58 -9.92
CA THR A 264 -2.10 -1.19 -9.92
C THR A 264 -2.12 -2.52 -10.66
N ALA A 265 -1.44 -2.62 -11.80
CA ALA A 265 -1.30 -3.87 -12.55
C ALA A 265 -0.57 -4.94 -11.74
N GLY A 266 0.49 -4.57 -11.01
CA GLY A 266 1.20 -5.48 -10.11
C GLY A 266 0.33 -5.95 -8.93
N ALA A 267 -0.44 -5.06 -8.32
CA ALA A 267 -1.42 -5.42 -7.29
C ALA A 267 -2.48 -6.40 -7.82
N ALA A 268 -3.06 -6.10 -8.98
CA ALA A 268 -4.06 -6.96 -9.63
C ALA A 268 -3.48 -8.31 -10.06
N GLY A 269 -2.23 -8.32 -10.55
CA GLY A 269 -1.50 -9.55 -10.84
C GLY A 269 -1.29 -10.41 -9.60
N ALA A 270 -0.94 -9.80 -8.46
CA ALA A 270 -0.74 -10.51 -7.20
C ALA A 270 -2.02 -11.15 -6.67
N LEU A 271 -3.14 -10.46 -6.81
CA LEU A 271 -4.46 -11.02 -6.61
C LEU A 271 -4.63 -12.26 -7.50
N ALA A 272 -4.56 -12.12 -8.82
CA ALA A 272 -4.73 -13.24 -9.76
C ALA A 272 -3.81 -14.43 -9.45
N GLY A 273 -2.53 -14.19 -9.15
CA GLY A 273 -1.55 -15.22 -8.79
C GLY A 273 -1.90 -15.98 -7.51
N ALA A 274 -2.43 -15.29 -6.49
CA ALA A 274 -2.82 -15.94 -5.24
C ALA A 274 -3.97 -16.95 -5.44
N TRP A 275 -4.98 -16.60 -6.24
CA TRP A 275 -6.08 -17.52 -6.58
C TRP A 275 -5.67 -18.60 -7.59
N ALA A 276 -4.84 -18.25 -8.58
CA ALA A 276 -4.34 -19.21 -9.55
C ALA A 276 -3.52 -20.33 -8.87
N GLY A 277 -2.64 -19.96 -7.94
CA GLY A 277 -1.92 -20.93 -7.12
C GLY A 277 -2.87 -21.80 -6.28
N LEU A 278 -3.98 -21.24 -5.77
CA LEU A 278 -5.01 -22.00 -5.04
C LEU A 278 -5.67 -23.04 -5.95
N GLY A 279 -6.03 -22.66 -7.17
CA GLY A 279 -6.49 -23.57 -8.20
C GLY A 279 -5.47 -24.67 -8.50
N TRP A 280 -4.20 -24.31 -8.69
CA TRP A 280 -3.10 -25.25 -8.96
C TRP A 280 -2.97 -26.31 -7.87
N ARG A 281 -2.98 -25.92 -6.60
CA ARG A 281 -2.86 -26.86 -5.48
C ARG A 281 -4.07 -27.79 -5.36
N ARG A 282 -5.27 -27.30 -5.62
CA ARG A 282 -6.48 -28.12 -5.64
C ARG A 282 -6.48 -29.11 -6.80
N TRP A 283 -6.05 -28.67 -7.98
CA TRP A 283 -5.99 -29.50 -9.17
C TRP A 283 -4.90 -30.58 -9.07
N SER A 284 -3.70 -30.22 -8.58
CA SER A 284 -2.58 -31.16 -8.45
C SER A 284 -2.79 -32.18 -7.32
N ALA A 285 -3.67 -31.89 -6.35
CA ALA A 285 -4.04 -32.84 -5.30
C ALA A 285 -4.56 -34.15 -5.91
N GLY A 286 -3.93 -35.27 -5.53
CA GLY A 286 -4.25 -36.60 -6.04
C GLY A 286 -3.74 -36.90 -7.45
N ARG A 287 -3.11 -35.95 -8.15
CA ARG A 287 -2.51 -36.16 -9.49
C ARG A 287 -0.99 -36.31 -9.46
N MET A 288 -0.32 -35.69 -8.49
CA MET A 288 1.14 -35.76 -8.34
C MET A 288 1.54 -35.55 -6.87
N PRO A 289 2.76 -35.96 -6.48
CA PRO A 289 3.31 -35.67 -5.15
C PRO A 289 3.31 -34.16 -4.83
N ALA A 290 2.99 -33.80 -3.58
CA ALA A 290 2.88 -32.41 -3.15
C ALA A 290 4.17 -31.59 -3.36
N LEU A 291 5.34 -32.24 -3.20
CA LEU A 291 6.64 -31.63 -3.46
C LEU A 291 6.82 -31.29 -4.94
N GLN A 292 6.45 -32.20 -5.84
CA GLN A 292 6.55 -31.97 -7.28
C GLN A 292 5.66 -30.80 -7.71
N ALA A 293 4.41 -30.76 -7.24
CA ALA A 293 3.51 -29.63 -7.50
C ALA A 293 4.08 -28.29 -6.97
N ALA A 294 4.80 -28.32 -5.84
CA ALA A 294 5.43 -27.13 -5.27
C ALA A 294 6.61 -26.63 -6.10
N LEU A 295 7.47 -27.55 -6.55
CA LEU A 295 8.62 -27.19 -7.38
C LEU A 295 8.20 -26.60 -8.73
N ILE A 296 7.11 -27.10 -9.32
CA ILE A 296 6.54 -26.54 -10.55
C ILE A 296 6.00 -25.12 -10.31
N GLU A 297 5.22 -24.91 -9.25
CA GLU A 297 4.69 -23.58 -8.89
C GLU A 297 5.82 -22.56 -8.68
N ASP A 298 6.84 -22.94 -7.91
CA ASP A 298 8.01 -22.10 -7.64
C ASP A 298 8.81 -21.80 -8.92
N GLY A 299 9.00 -22.80 -9.79
CA GLY A 299 9.68 -22.64 -11.08
C GLY A 299 8.94 -21.65 -12.00
N VAL A 300 7.62 -21.76 -12.08
CA VAL A 300 6.78 -20.83 -12.85
C VAL A 300 6.86 -19.41 -12.25
N ALA A 301 6.73 -19.29 -10.93
CA ALA A 301 6.79 -17.98 -10.26
C ALA A 301 8.16 -17.29 -10.47
N LEU A 302 9.26 -18.03 -10.34
CA LEU A 302 10.61 -17.53 -10.60
C LEU A 302 10.80 -17.14 -12.08
N GLY A 303 10.30 -17.96 -13.00
CA GLY A 303 10.33 -17.68 -14.44
C GLY A 303 9.58 -16.39 -14.79
N LEU A 304 8.37 -16.22 -14.28
CA LEU A 304 7.56 -15.01 -14.45
C LEU A 304 8.26 -13.77 -13.87
N ALA A 305 8.80 -13.86 -12.66
CA ALA A 305 9.53 -12.76 -12.03
C ALA A 305 10.79 -12.39 -12.83
N GLY A 306 11.53 -13.38 -13.33
CA GLY A 306 12.68 -13.19 -14.21
C GLY A 306 12.29 -12.45 -15.49
N LEU A 307 11.31 -12.98 -16.24
CA LEU A 307 10.80 -12.37 -17.48
C LEU A 307 10.30 -10.94 -17.29
N ALA A 308 9.58 -10.69 -16.19
CA ALA A 308 9.10 -9.36 -15.86
C ALA A 308 10.25 -8.38 -15.55
N CYS A 309 11.31 -8.86 -14.89
CA CYS A 309 12.40 -8.01 -14.40
C CYS A 309 13.56 -7.82 -15.38
N LEU A 310 13.66 -8.67 -16.42
CA LEU A 310 14.64 -8.52 -17.49
C LEU A 310 14.52 -7.13 -18.14
N PRO A 311 15.63 -6.44 -18.41
CA PRO A 311 15.59 -5.17 -19.12
C PRO A 311 14.83 -5.36 -20.43
N GLY A 312 13.82 -4.53 -20.70
CA GLY A 312 13.26 -4.45 -22.04
C GLY A 312 14.41 -4.22 -23.02
N ARG A 313 14.36 -4.81 -24.22
CA ARG A 313 15.31 -4.53 -25.31
C ARG A 313 15.20 -3.06 -25.72
N GLY A 314 15.75 -2.16 -24.90
CA GLY A 314 15.82 -0.74 -25.19
C GLY A 314 16.88 -0.55 -26.26
N ARG A 315 16.46 -0.14 -27.46
CA ARG A 315 17.40 0.41 -28.44
C ARG A 315 18.15 1.57 -27.77
N PRO A 316 19.47 1.68 -27.94
CA PRO A 316 20.22 2.79 -27.39
C PRO A 316 19.59 4.09 -27.84
N HIS A 317 19.41 5.04 -26.92
CA HIS A 317 19.06 6.40 -27.27
C HIS A 317 20.20 6.91 -28.17
N LEU A 318 19.91 7.12 -29.46
CA LEU A 318 20.83 7.80 -30.35
C LEU A 318 20.99 9.23 -29.80
N VAL A 319 22.13 9.48 -29.17
CA VAL A 319 22.53 10.84 -28.80
C VAL A 319 22.91 11.51 -30.11
N ALA A 320 22.06 12.41 -30.60
CA ALA A 320 22.43 13.31 -31.68
C ALA A 320 23.50 14.26 -31.15
N VAL A 321 24.76 13.99 -31.48
CA VAL A 321 25.87 14.91 -31.23
C VAL A 321 25.76 16.02 -32.26
N PRO A 322 25.54 17.29 -31.87
CA PRO A 322 25.57 18.40 -32.82
C PRO A 322 26.97 18.45 -33.44
N ARG A 323 27.05 18.39 -34.77
CA ARG A 323 28.29 18.70 -35.48
C ARG A 323 28.55 20.18 -35.33
N THR A 324 29.57 20.56 -34.57
CA THR A 324 30.14 21.90 -34.64
C THR A 324 30.86 22.02 -35.99
N SER A 325 30.29 22.80 -36.90
CA SER A 325 30.94 23.29 -38.11
C SER A 325 31.89 24.44 -37.79
#